data_AF-A0A943UB62-F1
#
_entry.id   AF-A0A943UB62-F1
#
_cell.length_a   1.000
_cell.length_b   1.000
_cell.length_c   1.000
_cell.angle_alpha   90.00
_cell.angle_beta   90.00
_cell.angle_gamma   90.00
#
_symmetry.space_group_name_H-M   'P 1'
#
loop_
_entity.id
_entity.type
_entity.pdbx_description
1 polymer ?
#
loop_
_entity_poly.entity_id
_entity_poly.type
_entity_poly.pdbx_seq_one_letter_code
_entity_poly.pdbx_strand_id
1 'polypeptide(L)'
;MKKTILKGAAMLLGGVLLGTLLMIAAYAIPSEIVWENVRVSAQTLANEGLRYEAIDGYHASRLDDFTDAIMIGNAVLTTEDPVESAMTARHFAGGETIGTLMRYLDGEDVPTESYARYWHGYLAALKPLLMVMNLNSIRVLNMYAQLALVLWTAALMVRRGLSRHVLALFAAYASLCPAAVMQSLQYSTAFYVAFGAMAVLLWTDGRMNDALFFMAVGMLTSFVDFLTYPIATLGLPLAARMALRQKQEKPCGLADFVKICLSWGIGYAGMWSGKWLMAALLTGQNVFAEAGSAMGNRLSAVDDSGVELALTTGVQENLRIMFNPLTVLMLLGVLAVCALLWLRAGGRPDVKRLGPYLLCALLPIAWYMALLNHSAEHAFFTYRALCVTIFAAVSMAIPTGKAET
;
A
#
# COMPACT_ATOMS: atom_id res chain seq x y z
N MET A 1 3.04 -12.49 27.47
CA MET A 1 3.20 -11.06 27.12
C MET A 1 4.67 -10.66 26.96
N LYS A 2 5.52 -10.77 28.00
CA LYS A 2 6.96 -10.40 27.94
C LYS A 2 7.72 -11.00 26.74
N LYS A 3 7.56 -12.31 26.47
CA LYS A 3 8.19 -13.00 25.33
C LYS A 3 7.77 -12.43 23.96
N THR A 4 6.52 -11.99 23.81
CA THR A 4 6.02 -11.40 22.57
C THR A 4 6.60 -10.00 22.36
N ILE A 5 6.68 -9.19 23.43
CA ILE A 5 7.27 -7.85 23.37
C ILE A 5 8.75 -7.94 22.98
N LEU A 6 9.52 -8.82 23.62
CA LEU A 6 10.93 -9.01 23.30
C LEU A 6 11.14 -9.45 21.84
N LYS A 7 10.31 -10.39 21.35
CA LYS A 7 10.33 -10.79 19.94
C LYS A 7 9.98 -9.64 18.99
N GLY A 8 9.01 -8.81 19.36
CA GLY A 8 8.64 -7.62 18.57
C GLY A 8 9.79 -6.62 18.49
N ALA A 9 10.44 -6.31 19.61
CA ALA A 9 11.60 -5.42 19.64
C ALA A 9 12.78 -5.97 18.82
N ALA A 10 13.09 -7.26 18.96
CA ALA A 10 14.13 -7.90 18.15
C ALA A 10 13.79 -7.91 16.65
N MET A 11 12.52 -8.14 16.30
CA MET A 11 12.04 -8.07 14.92
C MET A 11 12.16 -6.66 14.35
N LEU A 12 11.82 -5.62 15.13
CA LEU A 12 11.96 -4.24 14.71
C LEU A 12 13.43 -3.87 14.43
N LEU A 13 14.31 -4.13 15.40
CA LEU A 13 15.74 -3.86 15.25
C LEU A 13 16.34 -4.63 14.07
N GLY A 14 16.03 -5.92 13.95
CA GLY A 14 16.48 -6.74 12.83
C GLY A 14 15.93 -6.24 11.48
N GLY A 15 14.68 -5.79 11.44
CA GLY A 15 14.07 -5.25 10.23
C GLY A 15 14.65 -3.91 9.79
N VAL A 16 14.97 -3.00 10.73
CA VAL A 16 15.65 -1.74 10.43
C VAL A 16 17.06 -1.99 9.89
N LEU A 17 17.80 -2.92 10.50
CA LEU A 17 19.12 -3.33 10.01
C LEU A 17 19.04 -3.97 8.62
N LEU A 18 18.10 -4.90 8.42
CA LEU A 18 17.88 -5.53 7.12
C LEU A 18 17.48 -4.51 6.05
N GLY A 19 16.56 -3.60 6.35
CA GLY A 19 16.16 -2.53 5.44
C GLY A 19 17.34 -1.64 5.07
N THR A 20 18.20 -1.30 6.03
CA THR A 20 19.44 -0.54 5.79
C THR A 20 20.37 -1.28 4.83
N LEU A 21 20.63 -2.57 5.09
CA LEU A 21 21.49 -3.39 4.23
C LEU A 21 20.91 -3.56 2.82
N LEU A 22 19.60 -3.74 2.69
CA LEU A 22 18.92 -3.84 1.39
C LEU A 22 19.04 -2.53 0.60
N MET A 23 18.90 -1.38 1.26
CA MET A 23 19.06 -0.08 0.59
C MET A 23 20.50 0.16 0.16
N ILE A 24 21.48 -0.15 1.02
CA ILE A 24 22.90 -0.06 0.65
C ILE A 24 23.20 -0.97 -0.54
N ALA A 25 22.68 -2.20 -0.53
CA ALA A 25 22.85 -3.14 -1.64
C ALA A 25 22.22 -2.64 -2.94
N ALA A 26 21.03 -2.04 -2.89
CA ALA A 26 20.41 -1.44 -4.06
C ALA A 26 21.24 -0.27 -4.60
N TYR A 27 21.73 0.61 -3.73
CA TYR A 27 22.55 1.75 -4.13
C TYR A 27 23.97 1.38 -4.55
N ALA A 28 24.48 0.22 -4.13
CA ALA A 28 25.75 -0.33 -4.60
C ALA A 28 25.71 -0.84 -6.04
N ILE A 29 24.52 -1.00 -6.64
CA ILE A 29 24.38 -1.27 -8.07
C ILE A 29 24.74 0.03 -8.83
N PRO A 30 25.77 0.03 -9.70
CA PRO A 30 26.18 1.22 -10.44
C PRO A 30 25.06 1.77 -11.34
N SER A 31 24.91 3.09 -11.39
CA SER A 31 23.85 3.77 -12.14
C SER A 31 23.97 3.53 -13.64
N GLU A 32 25.18 3.30 -14.15
CA GLU A 32 25.47 3.04 -15.55
C GLU A 32 24.80 1.75 -16.05
N ILE A 33 24.63 0.76 -15.17
CA ILE A 33 23.99 -0.52 -15.51
C ILE A 33 22.49 -0.33 -15.80
N VAL A 34 21.84 0.58 -15.07
CA VAL A 34 20.40 0.82 -15.19
C VAL A 34 20.07 1.99 -16.11
N TRP A 35 21.09 2.77 -16.51
CA TRP A 35 20.93 4.06 -17.21
C TRP A 35 20.02 3.98 -18.43
N GLU A 36 20.25 3.03 -19.33
CA GLU A 36 19.49 2.92 -20.57
C GLU A 36 18.02 2.53 -20.32
N ASN A 37 17.78 1.57 -19.41
CA ASN A 37 16.42 1.19 -19.05
C ASN A 37 15.69 2.33 -18.33
N VAL A 38 16.39 3.10 -17.50
CA VAL A 38 15.85 4.30 -16.86
C VAL A 38 15.52 5.38 -17.89
N ARG A 39 16.38 5.59 -18.90
CA ARG A 39 16.14 6.52 -20.00
C ARG A 39 14.91 6.16 -20.83
N VAL A 40 14.77 4.89 -21.22
CA VAL A 40 13.57 4.40 -21.93
C VAL A 40 12.32 4.52 -21.05
N SER A 41 12.45 4.28 -19.75
CA SER A 41 11.35 4.42 -18.79
C SER A 41 10.91 5.87 -18.63
N ALA A 42 11.85 6.81 -18.51
CA ALA A 42 11.58 8.23 -18.42
C ALA A 42 10.86 8.74 -19.68
N GLN A 43 11.26 8.29 -20.87
CA GLN A 43 10.56 8.64 -22.11
C GLN A 43 9.12 8.09 -22.15
N THR A 44 8.89 6.90 -21.59
CA THR A 44 7.53 6.34 -21.46
C THR A 44 6.67 7.26 -20.59
N LEU A 45 7.16 7.62 -19.40
CA LEU A 45 6.47 8.53 -18.49
C LEU A 45 6.23 9.91 -19.13
N ALA A 46 7.17 10.42 -19.92
CA ALA A 46 7.02 11.68 -20.63
C ALA A 46 5.92 11.67 -21.69
N ASN A 47 5.75 10.54 -22.38
CA ASN A 47 4.69 10.37 -23.37
C ASN A 47 3.30 10.25 -22.69
N GLU A 48 3.26 9.71 -21.46
CA GLU A 48 2.04 9.53 -20.66
C GLU A 48 1.62 10.86 -19.98
N GLY A 49 2.59 11.56 -19.38
CA GLY A 49 2.39 12.79 -18.63
C GLY A 49 1.78 12.57 -17.24
N LEU A 50 1.81 13.60 -16.39
CA LEU A 50 1.42 13.50 -14.96
C LEU A 50 -0.05 13.16 -14.65
N ARG A 51 -0.91 13.16 -15.67
CA ARG A 51 -2.35 12.92 -15.52
C ARG A 51 -2.85 11.78 -16.41
N TYR A 52 -1.96 10.89 -16.81
CA TYR A 52 -2.29 9.77 -17.67
C TYR A 52 -3.35 8.86 -17.05
N GLU A 53 -4.34 8.47 -17.87
CA GLU A 53 -5.38 7.53 -17.52
C GLU A 53 -5.20 6.26 -18.34
N ALA A 54 -5.06 5.11 -17.68
CA ALA A 54 -4.92 3.83 -18.36
C ALA A 54 -6.16 3.46 -19.19
N ILE A 55 -7.32 4.06 -18.88
CA ILE A 55 -8.56 3.99 -19.64
C ILE A 55 -9.06 5.43 -19.82
N ASP A 56 -9.01 5.93 -21.05
CA ASP A 56 -9.38 7.30 -21.38
C ASP A 56 -10.81 7.66 -20.91
N GLY A 57 -10.93 8.79 -20.22
CA GLY A 57 -12.18 9.29 -19.64
C GLY A 57 -12.62 8.57 -18.36
N TYR A 58 -11.82 7.66 -17.83
CA TYR A 58 -12.10 6.96 -16.58
C TYR A 58 -11.07 7.33 -15.51
N HIS A 59 -11.35 8.43 -14.78
CA HIS A 59 -10.46 9.03 -13.78
C HIS A 59 -9.92 8.07 -12.70
N ALA A 60 -10.67 7.02 -12.33
CA ALA A 60 -10.20 6.02 -11.37
C ALA A 60 -9.02 5.16 -11.93
N SER A 61 -8.81 5.19 -13.24
CA SER A 61 -7.67 4.55 -13.91
C SER A 61 -6.42 5.42 -14.01
N ARG A 62 -6.44 6.62 -13.43
CA ARG A 62 -5.29 7.53 -13.42
C ARG A 62 -4.06 6.88 -12.75
N LEU A 63 -2.91 6.95 -13.43
CA LEU A 63 -1.62 6.52 -12.90
C LEU A 63 -0.97 7.64 -12.08
N ASP A 64 -0.03 7.25 -11.21
CA ASP A 64 0.80 8.19 -10.45
C ASP A 64 2.20 8.28 -11.06
N ASP A 65 2.26 8.78 -12.29
CA ASP A 65 3.51 8.91 -13.05
C ASP A 65 4.46 9.95 -12.44
N PHE A 66 3.93 10.86 -11.61
CA PHE A 66 4.74 11.74 -10.76
C PHE A 66 5.61 10.91 -9.83
N THR A 67 4.99 10.03 -9.02
CA THR A 67 5.74 9.23 -8.06
C THR A 67 6.53 8.13 -8.76
N ASP A 68 6.01 7.51 -9.82
CA ASP A 68 6.78 6.54 -10.60
C ASP A 68 8.06 7.18 -11.18
N ALA A 69 8.02 8.45 -11.60
CA ALA A 69 9.22 9.18 -12.04
C ALA A 69 10.23 9.40 -10.90
N ILE A 70 9.77 9.69 -9.67
CA ILE A 70 10.65 9.70 -8.49
C ILE A 70 11.27 8.31 -8.31
N MET A 71 10.47 7.23 -8.34
CA MET A 71 10.95 5.86 -8.14
C MET A 71 12.01 5.45 -9.18
N ILE A 72 11.81 5.84 -10.45
CA ILE A 72 12.76 5.60 -11.54
C ILE A 72 14.01 6.48 -11.38
N GLY A 73 13.87 7.77 -11.07
CA GLY A 73 14.99 8.69 -10.86
C GLY A 73 15.88 8.28 -9.69
N ASN A 74 15.28 7.82 -8.59
CA ASN A 74 15.99 7.28 -7.43
C ASN A 74 16.96 6.14 -7.76
N ALA A 75 16.75 5.43 -8.88
CA ALA A 75 17.65 4.37 -9.32
C ALA A 75 18.99 4.87 -9.87
N VAL A 76 19.02 6.10 -10.41
CA VAL A 76 20.22 6.72 -11.01
C VAL A 76 20.83 7.82 -10.15
N LEU A 77 20.06 8.45 -9.26
CA LEU A 77 20.54 9.47 -8.32
C LEU A 77 21.37 8.82 -7.20
N THR A 78 22.68 8.71 -7.43
CA THR A 78 23.64 8.09 -6.52
C THR A 78 24.82 9.01 -6.23
N THR A 79 25.49 8.77 -5.11
CA THR A 79 26.79 9.36 -4.77
C THR A 79 27.86 8.27 -4.86
N GLU A 80 29.13 8.62 -4.71
CA GLU A 80 30.22 7.65 -4.66
C GLU A 80 30.11 6.67 -3.47
N ASP A 81 29.44 7.08 -2.39
CA ASP A 81 29.16 6.23 -1.24
C ASP A 81 27.74 5.64 -1.30
N PRO A 82 27.59 4.32 -1.45
CA PRO A 82 26.29 3.65 -1.38
C PRO A 82 25.58 3.84 -0.02
N VAL A 83 26.32 4.03 1.07
CA VAL A 83 25.76 4.28 2.40
C VAL A 83 25.11 5.66 2.45
N GLU A 84 25.82 6.71 2.01
CA GLU A 84 25.25 8.04 1.87
C GLU A 84 24.04 8.03 0.93
N SER A 85 24.14 7.39 -0.23
CA SER A 85 23.04 7.28 -1.20
C SER A 85 21.80 6.62 -0.59
N ALA A 86 21.99 5.49 0.11
CA ALA A 86 20.91 4.80 0.80
C ALA A 86 20.28 5.63 1.92
N MET A 87 21.07 6.46 2.60
CA MET A 87 20.60 7.25 3.72
C MET A 87 19.90 8.54 3.29
N THR A 88 20.39 9.19 2.23
CA THR A 88 19.85 10.43 1.70
C THR A 88 18.72 10.25 0.70
N ALA A 89 18.69 9.13 -0.05
CA ALA A 89 17.71 8.78 -1.07
C ALA A 89 17.27 9.97 -1.96
N ARG A 90 18.25 10.68 -2.55
CA ARG A 90 18.02 11.99 -3.18
C ARG A 90 16.93 11.98 -4.25
N HIS A 91 16.26 13.12 -4.39
CA HIS A 91 15.33 13.41 -5.49
C HIS A 91 15.57 14.81 -6.05
N PHE A 92 14.98 15.14 -7.19
CA PHE A 92 15.14 16.46 -7.81
C PHE A 92 14.45 17.57 -7.01
N ALA A 93 15.19 18.67 -6.78
CA ALA A 93 14.76 19.83 -6.00
C ALA A 93 14.08 20.86 -6.92
N GLY A 94 12.83 20.60 -7.27
CA GLY A 94 11.99 21.50 -8.06
C GLY A 94 11.84 21.12 -9.55
N GLY A 95 10.97 21.87 -10.23
CA GLY A 95 10.54 21.55 -11.59
C GLY A 95 9.45 20.47 -11.66
N GLU A 96 8.92 20.25 -12.86
CA GLU A 96 8.04 19.13 -13.14
C GLU A 96 8.88 17.84 -13.16
N THR A 97 8.49 16.82 -12.38
CA THR A 97 9.35 15.68 -12.06
C THR A 97 9.79 14.87 -13.27
N ILE A 98 8.90 14.62 -14.24
CA ILE A 98 9.22 13.82 -15.42
C ILE A 98 10.20 14.57 -16.32
N GLY A 99 9.90 15.83 -16.65
CA GLY A 99 10.78 16.68 -17.46
C GLY A 99 12.13 16.94 -16.79
N THR A 100 12.16 17.04 -15.47
CA THR A 100 13.40 17.21 -14.70
C THR A 100 14.27 15.96 -14.75
N LEU A 101 13.66 14.76 -14.64
CA LEU A 101 14.34 13.49 -14.87
C LEU A 101 14.90 13.40 -16.30
N MET A 102 14.13 13.81 -17.31
CA MET A 102 14.61 13.81 -18.70
C MET A 102 15.85 14.71 -18.88
N ARG A 103 15.80 15.95 -18.40
CA ARG A 103 16.93 16.89 -18.47
C ARG A 103 18.19 16.33 -17.81
N TYR A 104 18.06 15.70 -16.65
CA TYR A 104 19.18 15.03 -15.98
C TYR A 104 19.77 13.91 -16.85
N LEU A 105 18.92 13.10 -17.50
CA LEU A 105 19.36 12.01 -18.37
C LEU A 105 19.97 12.50 -19.69
N ASP A 106 19.64 13.72 -20.12
CA ASP A 106 20.27 14.42 -21.24
C ASP A 106 21.62 15.07 -20.85
N GLY A 107 22.03 14.94 -19.59
CA GLY A 107 23.32 15.41 -19.08
C GLY A 107 23.30 16.82 -18.50
N GLU A 108 22.12 17.41 -18.29
CA GLU A 108 22.02 18.68 -17.57
C GLU A 108 22.31 18.50 -16.08
N ASP A 109 23.00 19.48 -15.49
CA ASP A 109 23.16 19.55 -14.04
C ASP A 109 21.86 20.06 -13.41
N VAL A 110 21.21 19.19 -12.65
CA VAL A 110 19.90 19.42 -12.05
C VAL A 110 20.03 19.35 -10.53
N PRO A 111 19.53 20.35 -9.78
CA PRO A 111 19.63 20.34 -8.34
C PRO A 111 18.84 19.17 -7.74
N THR A 112 19.43 18.53 -6.74
CA THR A 112 18.80 17.44 -5.99
C THR A 112 18.85 17.72 -4.50
N GLU A 113 17.84 17.28 -3.77
CA GLU A 113 17.74 17.39 -2.32
C GLU A 113 17.59 16.01 -1.67
N SER A 114 17.89 15.94 -0.38
CA SER A 114 17.75 14.68 0.35
C SER A 114 16.27 14.36 0.56
N TYR A 115 15.91 13.10 0.32
CA TYR A 115 14.62 12.52 0.67
C TYR A 115 14.72 11.53 1.83
N ALA A 116 15.60 11.80 2.80
CA ALA A 116 15.92 10.85 3.87
C ALA A 116 14.73 10.49 4.78
N ARG A 117 13.62 11.22 4.71
CA ARG A 117 12.40 10.93 5.49
C ARG A 117 11.74 9.60 5.14
N TYR A 118 11.94 9.03 3.94
CA TYR A 118 11.39 7.73 3.55
C TYR A 118 12.48 6.69 3.28
N TRP A 119 12.12 5.40 3.36
CA TRP A 119 13.06 4.30 3.09
C TRP A 119 13.34 4.08 1.61
N HIS A 120 12.36 4.35 0.72
CA HIS A 120 12.42 3.97 -0.69
C HIS A 120 12.66 2.47 -0.92
N GLY A 121 12.15 1.61 -0.02
CA GLY A 121 12.42 0.17 -0.01
C GLY A 121 11.96 -0.58 -1.27
N TYR A 122 11.10 0.03 -2.09
CA TYR A 122 10.77 -0.49 -3.42
C TYR A 122 12.01 -0.63 -4.32
N LEU A 123 13.07 0.17 -4.12
CA LEU A 123 14.31 0.10 -4.89
C LEU A 123 15.02 -1.25 -4.74
N ALA A 124 14.85 -1.92 -3.60
CA ALA A 124 15.41 -3.25 -3.37
C ALA A 124 14.90 -4.28 -4.40
N ALA A 125 13.73 -4.05 -5.00
CA ALA A 125 13.22 -4.84 -6.12
C ALA A 125 13.37 -4.11 -7.46
N LEU A 126 13.03 -2.81 -7.50
CA LEU A 126 12.97 -2.03 -8.73
C LEU A 126 14.35 -1.90 -9.42
N LYS A 127 15.41 -1.58 -8.68
CA LYS A 127 16.72 -1.35 -9.29
C LYS A 127 17.34 -2.62 -9.89
N PRO A 128 17.28 -3.80 -9.23
CA PRO A 128 17.63 -5.07 -9.87
C PRO A 128 16.83 -5.39 -11.14
N LEU A 129 15.53 -5.07 -11.17
CA LEU A 129 14.73 -5.25 -12.39
C LEU A 129 15.21 -4.29 -13.49
N LEU A 130 15.47 -3.02 -13.16
CA LEU A 130 15.97 -2.03 -14.12
C LEU A 130 17.33 -2.38 -14.73
N MET A 131 18.09 -3.33 -14.19
CA MET A 131 19.31 -3.83 -14.83
C MET A 131 19.02 -4.58 -16.14
N VAL A 132 17.83 -5.17 -16.28
CA VAL A 132 17.49 -6.07 -17.40
C VAL A 132 16.21 -5.71 -18.13
N MET A 133 15.39 -4.81 -17.59
CA MET A 133 14.10 -4.44 -18.16
C MET A 133 13.74 -2.97 -17.88
N ASN A 134 13.06 -2.32 -18.83
CA ASN A 134 12.50 -0.98 -18.64
C ASN A 134 11.11 -1.03 -17.97
N LEU A 135 10.53 0.15 -17.67
CA LEU A 135 9.24 0.31 -17.00
C LEU A 135 8.12 -0.49 -17.64
N ASN A 136 7.98 -0.50 -18.97
CA ASN A 136 6.88 -1.22 -19.62
C ASN A 136 7.01 -2.74 -19.44
N SER A 137 8.22 -3.27 -19.54
CA SER A 137 8.47 -4.68 -19.23
C SER A 137 8.20 -5.00 -17.75
N ILE A 138 8.55 -4.09 -16.84
CA ILE A 138 8.23 -4.21 -15.41
C ILE A 138 6.71 -4.18 -15.18
N ARG A 139 5.96 -3.30 -15.85
CA ARG A 139 4.49 -3.22 -15.79
C ARG A 139 3.83 -4.52 -16.25
N VAL A 140 4.35 -5.14 -17.32
CA VAL A 140 3.87 -6.46 -17.78
C VAL A 140 4.15 -7.56 -16.75
N LEU A 141 5.37 -7.61 -16.20
CA LEU A 141 5.70 -8.55 -15.12
C LEU A 141 4.80 -8.35 -13.89
N ASN A 142 4.58 -7.09 -13.53
CA ASN A 142 3.72 -6.68 -12.43
C ASN A 142 2.27 -7.14 -12.65
N MET A 143 1.73 -7.01 -13.86
CA MET A 143 0.42 -7.55 -14.22
C MET A 143 0.33 -9.06 -13.95
N TYR A 144 1.31 -9.86 -14.40
CA TYR A 144 1.32 -11.30 -14.18
C TYR A 144 1.44 -11.66 -12.69
N ALA A 145 2.34 -10.99 -11.97
CA ALA A 145 2.58 -11.24 -10.56
C ALA A 145 1.37 -10.87 -9.70
N GLN A 146 0.72 -9.73 -9.95
CA GLN A 146 -0.48 -9.33 -9.24
C GLN A 146 -1.64 -10.29 -9.50
N LEU A 147 -1.89 -10.66 -10.76
CA LEU A 147 -2.95 -11.62 -11.10
C LEU A 147 -2.70 -12.98 -10.44
N ALA A 148 -1.47 -13.49 -10.50
CA ALA A 148 -1.09 -14.74 -9.84
C ALA A 148 -1.33 -14.67 -8.33
N LEU A 149 -1.00 -13.55 -7.69
CA LEU A 149 -1.19 -13.37 -6.24
C LEU A 149 -2.68 -13.31 -5.85
N VAL A 150 -3.54 -12.66 -6.65
CA VAL A 150 -4.99 -12.64 -6.41
C VAL A 150 -5.57 -14.05 -6.56
N LEU A 151 -5.22 -14.76 -7.63
CA LEU A 151 -5.68 -16.13 -7.86
C LEU A 151 -5.20 -17.08 -6.77
N TRP A 152 -3.95 -16.94 -6.33
CA TRP A 152 -3.39 -17.71 -5.23
C TRP A 152 -4.12 -17.43 -3.91
N THR A 153 -4.41 -16.16 -3.61
CA THR A 153 -5.16 -15.76 -2.42
C THR A 153 -6.58 -16.33 -2.45
N ALA A 154 -7.26 -16.27 -3.60
CA ALA A 154 -8.58 -16.88 -3.79
C ALA A 154 -8.54 -18.40 -3.58
N ALA A 155 -7.54 -19.09 -4.16
CA ALA A 155 -7.35 -20.53 -4.00
C ALA A 155 -7.10 -20.90 -2.52
N LEU A 156 -6.32 -20.10 -1.80
CA LEU A 156 -6.12 -20.27 -0.36
C LEU A 156 -7.41 -20.02 0.43
N MET A 157 -8.21 -19.01 0.09
CA MET A 157 -9.53 -18.81 0.72
C MET A 157 -10.43 -20.03 0.54
N VAL A 158 -10.51 -20.59 -0.68
CA VAL A 158 -11.28 -21.81 -0.97
C VAL A 158 -10.75 -22.99 -0.16
N ARG A 159 -9.42 -23.21 -0.14
CA ARG A 159 -8.79 -24.27 0.68
C ARG A 159 -9.08 -24.12 2.17
N ARG A 160 -9.23 -22.89 2.65
CA ARG A 160 -9.63 -22.58 4.03
C ARG A 160 -11.14 -22.59 4.23
N GLY A 161 -11.92 -23.04 3.25
CA GLY A 161 -13.39 -23.07 3.22
C GLY A 161 -14.03 -21.71 3.47
N LEU A 162 -13.40 -20.67 2.93
CA LEU A 162 -13.90 -19.30 2.86
C LEU A 162 -14.41 -18.99 1.45
N SER A 163 -14.89 -19.99 0.69
CA SER A 163 -15.25 -19.84 -0.73
C SER A 163 -16.22 -18.70 -1.00
N ARG A 164 -17.18 -18.44 -0.10
CA ARG A 164 -18.10 -17.30 -0.23
C ARG A 164 -17.38 -15.94 -0.12
N HIS A 165 -16.30 -15.83 0.66
CA HIS A 165 -15.50 -14.60 0.81
C HIS A 165 -14.64 -14.29 -0.42
N VAL A 166 -14.51 -15.21 -1.39
CA VAL A 166 -13.90 -14.90 -2.69
C VAL A 166 -14.67 -13.80 -3.40
N LEU A 167 -15.98 -13.67 -3.17
CA LEU A 167 -16.78 -12.56 -3.68
C LEU A 167 -16.35 -11.21 -3.09
N ALA A 168 -16.01 -11.16 -1.80
CA ALA A 168 -15.47 -9.97 -1.16
C ALA A 168 -14.07 -9.63 -1.69
N LEU A 169 -13.23 -10.65 -1.94
CA LEU A 169 -11.93 -10.49 -2.58
C LEU A 169 -12.06 -9.90 -4.00
N PHE A 170 -12.99 -10.42 -4.80
CA PHE A 170 -13.29 -9.91 -6.13
C PHE A 170 -13.73 -8.45 -6.07
N ALA A 171 -14.69 -8.10 -5.22
CA ALA A 171 -15.19 -6.74 -5.09
C ALA A 171 -14.08 -5.76 -4.68
N ALA A 172 -13.24 -6.15 -3.71
CA ALA A 172 -12.10 -5.35 -3.28
C ALA A 172 -11.07 -5.16 -4.40
N TYR A 173 -10.67 -6.24 -5.08
CA TYR A 173 -9.72 -6.18 -6.18
C TYR A 173 -10.24 -5.34 -7.36
N ALA A 174 -11.49 -5.54 -7.77
CA ALA A 174 -12.12 -4.76 -8.83
C ALA A 174 -12.18 -3.27 -8.48
N SER A 175 -12.48 -2.93 -7.21
CA SER A 175 -12.55 -1.54 -6.73
C SER A 175 -11.21 -0.79 -6.77
N LEU A 176 -10.09 -1.50 -6.79
CA LEU A 176 -8.76 -0.90 -6.90
C LEU A 176 -8.47 -0.35 -8.31
N CYS A 177 -9.33 -0.66 -9.29
CA CYS A 177 -9.06 -0.48 -10.73
C CYS A 177 -7.78 -1.22 -11.15
N PRO A 178 -7.85 -2.55 -11.41
CA PRO A 178 -6.69 -3.35 -11.80
C PRO A 178 -5.88 -2.78 -12.97
N ALA A 179 -6.55 -2.16 -13.95
CA ALA A 179 -5.90 -1.52 -15.09
C ALA A 179 -4.88 -0.42 -14.69
N ALA A 180 -5.10 0.23 -13.55
CA ALA A 180 -4.18 1.22 -12.99
C ALA A 180 -3.16 0.60 -12.03
N VAL A 181 -3.58 -0.27 -11.11
CA VAL A 181 -2.67 -0.87 -10.11
C VAL A 181 -1.61 -1.77 -10.76
N MET A 182 -1.92 -2.40 -11.88
CA MET A 182 -0.97 -3.21 -12.64
C MET A 182 0.06 -2.36 -13.41
N GLN A 183 -0.24 -1.09 -13.66
CA GLN A 183 0.62 -0.19 -14.44
C GLN A 183 1.37 0.84 -13.60
N SER A 184 0.89 1.23 -12.42
CA SER A 184 1.63 2.14 -11.54
C SER A 184 2.49 1.36 -10.54
N LEU A 185 3.79 1.63 -10.53
CA LEU A 185 4.73 1.03 -9.57
C LEU A 185 4.37 1.45 -8.14
N GLN A 186 4.03 2.72 -7.97
CA GLN A 186 3.62 3.31 -6.71
C GLN A 186 2.44 2.54 -6.10
N TYR A 187 1.36 2.33 -6.85
CA TYR A 187 0.20 1.58 -6.35
C TYR A 187 0.53 0.12 -6.01
N SER A 188 1.45 -0.47 -6.76
CA SER A 188 1.80 -1.89 -6.64
C SER A 188 2.42 -2.23 -5.28
N THR A 189 3.14 -1.31 -4.65
CA THR A 189 3.83 -1.56 -3.37
C THR A 189 2.84 -1.94 -2.26
N ALA A 190 1.83 -1.11 -2.00
CA ALA A 190 0.78 -1.40 -1.02
C ALA A 190 -0.06 -2.62 -1.41
N PHE A 191 -0.29 -2.84 -2.70
CA PHE A 191 -0.97 -4.04 -3.19
C PHE A 191 -0.25 -5.33 -2.80
N TYR A 192 1.06 -5.43 -3.08
CA TYR A 192 1.84 -6.63 -2.76
C TYR A 192 1.88 -6.91 -1.26
N VAL A 193 2.00 -5.87 -0.43
CA VAL A 193 1.98 -6.05 1.03
C VAL A 193 0.61 -6.52 1.50
N ALA A 194 -0.48 -5.91 1.02
CA ALA A 194 -1.83 -6.28 1.45
C ALA A 194 -2.21 -7.70 1.04
N PHE A 195 -2.09 -8.04 -0.25
CA PHE A 195 -2.45 -9.37 -0.75
C PHE A 195 -1.44 -10.44 -0.32
N GLY A 196 -0.16 -10.10 -0.23
CA GLY A 196 0.87 -10.98 0.30
C GLY A 196 0.61 -11.34 1.77
N ALA A 197 0.24 -10.36 2.60
CA ALA A 197 -0.15 -10.60 3.98
C ALA A 197 -1.39 -11.49 4.08
N MET A 198 -2.43 -11.25 3.26
CA MET A 198 -3.59 -12.16 3.19
C MET A 198 -3.16 -13.58 2.82
N ALA A 199 -2.34 -13.75 1.79
CA ALA A 199 -1.86 -15.04 1.34
C ALA A 199 -1.04 -15.77 2.43
N VAL A 200 -0.11 -15.10 3.10
CA VAL A 200 0.68 -15.69 4.20
C VAL A 200 -0.22 -16.08 5.36
N LEU A 201 -1.18 -15.23 5.73
CA LEU A 201 -2.12 -15.51 6.80
C LEU A 201 -2.97 -16.75 6.48
N LEU A 202 -3.50 -16.85 5.26
CA LEU A 202 -4.29 -17.98 4.80
C LEU A 202 -3.42 -19.24 4.65
N TRP A 203 -2.21 -19.13 4.13
CA TRP A 203 -1.27 -20.27 4.01
C TRP A 203 -0.99 -20.87 5.39
N THR A 204 -0.71 -20.02 6.38
CA THR A 204 -0.36 -20.45 7.74
C THR A 204 -1.58 -20.80 8.60
N ASP A 205 -2.79 -20.79 8.03
CA ASP A 205 -4.04 -21.09 8.75
C ASP A 205 -4.29 -20.13 9.94
N GLY A 206 -3.73 -18.92 9.89
CA GLY A 206 -3.77 -17.96 10.99
C GLY A 206 -3.07 -18.43 12.27
N ARG A 207 -2.12 -19.38 12.18
CA ARG A 207 -1.34 -19.90 13.33
C ARG A 207 -0.25 -18.94 13.81
N MET A 208 0.03 -17.90 13.04
CA MET A 208 0.98 -16.87 13.42
C MET A 208 0.46 -16.06 14.61
N ASN A 209 1.38 -15.49 15.39
CA ASN A 209 1.00 -14.56 16.45
C ASN A 209 0.51 -13.25 15.80
N ASP A 210 -0.77 -12.93 15.95
CA ASP A 210 -1.37 -11.77 15.28
C ASP A 210 -0.61 -10.46 15.54
N ALA A 211 -0.11 -10.22 16.76
CA ALA A 211 0.66 -9.00 17.05
C ALA A 211 1.97 -8.94 16.25
N LEU A 212 2.76 -10.02 16.26
CA LEU A 212 4.02 -10.04 15.51
C LEU A 212 3.79 -10.02 14.00
N PHE A 213 2.75 -10.72 13.51
CA PHE A 213 2.41 -10.73 12.10
C PHE A 213 2.02 -9.33 11.61
N PHE A 214 1.06 -8.69 12.25
CA PHE A 214 0.60 -7.35 11.83
C PHE A 214 1.66 -6.28 12.06
N MET A 215 2.51 -6.42 13.07
CA MET A 215 3.69 -5.56 13.23
C MET A 215 4.67 -5.72 12.05
N ALA A 216 4.97 -6.95 11.62
CA ALA A 216 5.82 -7.17 10.45
C ALA A 216 5.21 -6.60 9.16
N VAL A 217 3.88 -6.73 9.00
CA VAL A 217 3.16 -6.11 7.88
C VAL A 217 3.30 -4.59 7.92
N GLY A 218 3.10 -3.95 9.08
CA GLY A 218 3.28 -2.50 9.22
C GLY A 218 4.71 -2.05 8.91
N MET A 219 5.71 -2.80 9.37
CA MET A 219 7.11 -2.54 9.04
C MET A 219 7.36 -2.63 7.53
N LEU A 220 6.88 -3.70 6.88
CA LEU A 220 7.05 -3.88 5.45
C LEU A 220 6.35 -2.77 4.66
N THR A 221 5.13 -2.38 5.06
CA THR A 221 4.42 -1.25 4.45
C THR A 221 5.24 0.03 4.56
N SER A 222 5.73 0.38 5.75
CA SER A 222 6.55 1.60 5.93
C SER A 222 7.87 1.56 5.15
N PHE A 223 8.45 0.38 4.94
CA PHE A 223 9.67 0.23 4.18
C PHE A 223 9.46 0.50 2.69
N VAL A 224 8.40 -0.04 2.08
CA VAL A 224 8.21 -0.02 0.62
C VAL A 224 7.25 1.06 0.11
N ASP A 225 6.29 1.50 0.93
CA ASP A 225 5.18 2.36 0.48
C ASP A 225 5.42 3.85 0.74
N PHE A 226 5.07 4.66 -0.26
CA PHE A 226 5.18 6.12 -0.24
C PHE A 226 3.89 6.80 0.26
N LEU A 227 3.25 6.23 1.28
CA LEU A 227 1.95 6.69 1.80
C LEU A 227 0.88 6.68 0.70
N THR A 228 0.72 5.60 -0.05
CA THR A 228 -0.28 5.52 -1.13
C THR A 228 -1.70 5.31 -0.60
N TYR A 229 -1.93 4.12 -0.06
CA TYR A 229 -3.15 3.70 0.62
C TYR A 229 -2.80 2.62 1.65
N PRO A 230 -1.79 2.86 2.54
CA PRO A 230 -1.18 1.83 3.38
C PRO A 230 -2.17 1.15 4.32
N ILE A 231 -3.29 1.80 4.66
CA ILE A 231 -4.33 1.21 5.50
C ILE A 231 -4.93 -0.07 4.88
N ALA A 232 -4.86 -0.26 3.56
CA ALA A 232 -5.24 -1.51 2.91
C ALA A 232 -4.38 -2.72 3.37
N THR A 233 -3.11 -2.48 3.68
CA THR A 233 -2.18 -3.50 4.20
C THR A 233 -2.56 -3.99 5.60
N LEU A 234 -3.29 -3.18 6.37
CA LEU A 234 -3.88 -3.59 7.65
C LEU A 234 -5.27 -4.19 7.43
N GLY A 235 -6.14 -3.46 6.75
CA GLY A 235 -7.57 -3.74 6.68
C GLY A 235 -7.92 -5.03 5.94
N LEU A 236 -7.30 -5.31 4.79
CA LEU A 236 -7.60 -6.52 4.03
C LEU A 236 -7.15 -7.80 4.76
N PRO A 237 -5.90 -7.90 5.29
CA PRO A 237 -5.51 -9.06 6.10
C PRO A 237 -6.31 -9.18 7.40
N LEU A 238 -6.70 -8.07 8.03
CA LEU A 238 -7.54 -8.09 9.23
C LEU A 238 -8.93 -8.65 8.93
N ALA A 239 -9.57 -8.23 7.85
CA ALA A 239 -10.87 -8.79 7.44
C ALA A 239 -10.76 -10.28 7.08
N ALA A 240 -9.69 -10.70 6.39
CA ALA A 240 -9.41 -12.12 6.15
C ALA A 240 -9.18 -12.89 7.46
N ARG A 241 -8.51 -12.27 8.45
CA ARG A 241 -8.31 -12.86 9.77
C ARG A 241 -9.63 -13.05 10.51
N MET A 242 -10.54 -12.07 10.44
CA MET A 242 -11.89 -12.16 11.00
C MET A 242 -12.65 -13.34 10.39
N ALA A 243 -12.60 -13.50 9.06
CA ALA A 243 -13.23 -14.63 8.36
C ALA A 243 -12.68 -15.99 8.83
N LEU A 244 -11.35 -16.13 8.94
CA LEU A 244 -10.71 -17.34 9.46
C LEU A 244 -11.11 -17.63 10.91
N ARG A 245 -11.06 -16.61 11.78
CA ARG A 245 -11.38 -16.73 13.20
C ARG A 245 -12.84 -17.07 13.45
N GLN A 246 -13.75 -16.53 12.64
CA GLN A 246 -15.17 -16.88 12.69
C GLN A 246 -15.38 -18.36 12.33
N LYS A 247 -14.71 -18.85 11.28
CA LYS A 247 -14.76 -20.27 10.91
C LYS A 247 -14.20 -21.17 12.02
N GLN A 248 -13.19 -20.71 12.75
CA GLN A 248 -12.59 -21.42 13.89
C GLN A 248 -13.42 -21.27 15.19
N GLU A 249 -14.64 -20.74 15.12
CA GLU A 249 -15.55 -20.48 16.25
C GLU A 249 -14.93 -19.60 17.36
N LYS A 250 -13.99 -18.72 16.97
CA LYS A 250 -13.26 -17.81 17.87
C LYS A 250 -13.24 -16.39 17.28
N PRO A 251 -14.40 -15.74 17.09
CA PRO A 251 -14.50 -14.45 16.40
C PRO A 251 -13.62 -13.38 17.05
N CYS A 252 -13.04 -12.48 16.23
CA CYS A 252 -12.25 -11.36 16.72
C CYS A 252 -13.13 -10.41 17.53
N GLY A 253 -12.76 -10.16 18.79
CA GLY A 253 -13.40 -9.13 19.61
C GLY A 253 -12.80 -7.74 19.36
N LEU A 254 -13.37 -6.72 20.02
CA LEU A 254 -12.82 -5.35 20.01
C LEU A 254 -11.36 -5.31 20.50
N ALA A 255 -11.03 -6.09 21.53
CA ALA A 255 -9.67 -6.17 22.06
C ALA A 255 -8.67 -6.75 21.05
N ASP A 256 -9.06 -7.76 20.26
CA ASP A 256 -8.22 -8.29 19.18
C ASP A 256 -8.01 -7.23 18.08
N PHE A 257 -9.10 -6.55 17.69
CA PHE A 257 -9.07 -5.47 16.70
C PHE A 257 -8.08 -4.38 17.10
N VAL A 258 -8.24 -3.80 18.30
CA VAL A 258 -7.37 -2.74 18.83
C VAL A 258 -5.92 -3.22 18.89
N LYS A 259 -5.69 -4.44 19.39
CA LYS A 259 -4.34 -5.01 19.47
C LYS A 259 -3.69 -5.16 18.10
N ILE A 260 -4.44 -5.61 17.08
CA ILE A 260 -3.93 -5.76 15.71
C ILE A 260 -3.59 -4.38 15.12
N CYS A 261 -4.49 -3.41 15.23
CA CYS A 261 -4.25 -2.04 14.76
C CYS A 261 -3.02 -1.41 15.43
N LEU A 262 -2.90 -1.53 16.75
CA LEU A 262 -1.73 -1.04 17.49
C LEU A 262 -0.45 -1.76 17.07
N SER A 263 -0.50 -3.07 16.86
CA SER A 263 0.70 -3.83 16.46
C SER A 263 1.19 -3.39 15.08
N TRP A 264 0.27 -3.23 14.11
CA TRP A 264 0.59 -2.69 12.79
C TRP A 264 1.14 -1.26 12.88
N GLY A 265 0.50 -0.39 13.66
CA GLY A 265 0.95 0.99 13.86
C GLY A 265 2.34 1.10 14.49
N ILE A 266 2.64 0.26 15.50
CA ILE A 266 3.97 0.17 16.12
C ILE A 266 5.01 -0.30 15.09
N GLY A 267 4.68 -1.28 14.27
CA GLY A 267 5.56 -1.74 13.20
C GLY A 267 5.84 -0.66 12.16
N TYR A 268 4.78 0.02 11.69
CA TYR A 268 4.86 1.09 10.71
C TYR A 268 5.68 2.27 11.24
N ALA A 269 5.31 2.84 12.38
CA ALA A 269 6.01 3.99 12.97
C ALA A 269 7.44 3.63 13.41
N GLY A 270 7.64 2.43 13.94
CA GLY A 270 8.95 1.93 14.35
C GLY A 270 9.90 1.79 13.16
N MET A 271 9.44 1.19 12.05
CA MET A 271 10.26 1.07 10.85
C MET A 271 10.56 2.45 10.28
N TRP A 272 9.55 3.33 10.19
CA TRP A 272 9.72 4.68 9.67
C TRP A 272 10.75 5.49 10.46
N SER A 273 10.61 5.55 11.79
CA SER A 273 11.58 6.25 12.66
C SER A 273 12.97 5.59 12.65
N GLY A 274 13.04 4.29 12.40
CA GLY A 274 14.29 3.58 12.17
C GLY A 274 15.10 4.16 11.01
N LYS A 275 14.44 4.66 9.96
CA LYS A 275 15.12 5.34 8.84
C LYS A 275 15.90 6.55 9.31
N TRP A 276 15.25 7.40 10.10
CA TRP A 276 15.82 8.66 10.58
C TRP A 276 16.96 8.40 11.55
N LEU A 277 16.81 7.39 12.41
CA LEU A 277 17.88 6.95 13.30
C LEU A 277 19.10 6.48 12.49
N MET A 278 18.91 5.62 11.49
CA MET A 278 20.02 5.11 10.68
C MET A 278 20.68 6.21 9.84
N ALA A 279 19.91 7.13 9.28
CA ALA A 279 20.44 8.29 8.58
C ALA A 279 21.28 9.16 9.53
N ALA A 280 20.78 9.48 10.73
CA ALA A 280 21.53 10.24 11.72
C ALA A 280 22.83 9.54 12.16
N LEU A 281 22.79 8.22 12.35
CA LEU A 281 23.96 7.45 12.79
C LEU A 281 25.02 7.28 11.68
N LEU A 282 24.61 7.14 10.43
CA LEU A 282 25.50 6.80 9.31
C LEU A 282 25.97 8.02 8.52
N THR A 283 25.18 9.09 8.42
CA THR A 283 25.54 10.31 7.67
C THR A 283 25.61 11.56 8.52
N GLY A 284 25.24 11.49 9.81
CA GLY A 284 25.20 12.65 10.70
C GLY A 284 24.04 13.62 10.43
N GLN A 285 23.14 13.30 9.47
CA GLN A 285 22.01 14.17 9.12
C GLN A 285 20.88 14.06 10.13
N ASN A 286 20.39 15.19 10.63
CA ASN A 286 19.24 15.22 11.52
C ASN A 286 17.91 15.24 10.74
N VAL A 287 17.43 14.06 10.38
CA VAL A 287 16.19 13.86 9.61
C VAL A 287 14.92 14.05 10.45
N PHE A 288 15.01 13.99 11.79
CA PHE A 288 13.84 14.03 12.67
C PHE A 288 13.05 15.34 12.55
N ALA A 289 13.74 16.48 12.38
CA ALA A 289 13.10 17.78 12.25
C ALA A 289 12.31 17.90 10.92
N GLU A 290 12.93 17.50 9.81
CA GLU A 290 12.28 17.49 8.49
C GLU A 290 11.07 16.54 8.49
N ALA A 291 11.23 15.33 9.02
CA ALA A 291 10.17 14.35 9.10
C ALA A 291 8.99 14.82 9.98
N GLY A 292 9.28 15.50 11.09
CA GLY A 292 8.27 16.11 11.96
C GLY A 292 7.46 17.19 11.23
N SER A 293 8.13 18.07 10.47
CA SER A 293 7.46 19.09 9.65
C SER A 293 6.60 18.47 8.55
N ALA A 294 7.14 17.48 7.84
CA ALA A 294 6.40 16.77 6.79
C ALA A 294 5.16 16.07 7.35
N MET A 295 5.28 15.42 8.52
CA MET A 295 4.14 14.81 9.21
C MET A 295 3.09 15.86 9.61
N GLY A 296 3.52 17.01 10.14
CA GLY A 296 2.64 18.13 10.48
C GLY A 296 1.81 18.61 9.27
N ASN A 297 2.45 18.73 8.11
CA ASN A 297 1.76 19.13 6.88
C ASN A 297 0.72 18.08 6.42
N ARG A 298 1.00 16.78 6.57
CA ARG A 298 0.04 15.72 6.19
C ARG A 298 -1.16 15.63 7.13
N LEU A 299 -0.97 16.00 8.41
CA LEU A 299 -2.02 16.05 9.42
C LEU A 299 -2.82 17.37 9.38
N SER A 300 -2.33 18.39 8.67
CA SER A 300 -2.94 19.72 8.69
C SER A 300 -4.32 19.70 8.02
N ALA A 301 -5.19 20.61 8.48
CA ALA A 301 -6.47 20.89 7.84
C ALA A 301 -6.33 22.05 6.84
N VAL A 302 -5.20 22.11 6.14
CA VAL A 302 -4.91 23.16 5.15
C VAL A 302 -4.37 22.49 3.90
N ASP A 303 -4.89 22.84 2.73
CA ASP A 303 -4.38 22.33 1.46
C ASP A 303 -3.02 22.95 1.07
N ASP A 304 -2.42 22.46 -0.01
CA ASP A 304 -1.11 22.93 -0.47
C ASP A 304 -1.16 24.40 -0.97
N SER A 305 -2.36 24.97 -1.17
CA SER A 305 -2.59 26.37 -1.54
C SER A 305 -2.84 27.30 -0.34
N GLY A 306 -2.94 26.74 0.87
CA GLY A 306 -3.18 27.50 2.10
C GLY A 306 -4.65 27.64 2.50
N VAL A 307 -5.57 26.91 1.88
CA VAL A 307 -7.02 26.96 2.18
C VAL A 307 -7.40 25.93 3.24
N GLU A 308 -8.22 26.33 4.21
CA GLU A 308 -8.73 25.42 5.24
C GLU A 308 -9.63 24.32 4.64
N LEU A 309 -9.31 23.06 4.97
CA LEU A 309 -10.05 21.88 4.58
C LEU A 309 -11.03 21.47 5.68
N ALA A 310 -12.28 21.23 5.32
CA ALA A 310 -13.22 20.58 6.23
C ALA A 310 -12.76 19.13 6.52
N LEU A 311 -12.99 18.64 7.74
CA LEU A 311 -12.64 17.27 8.15
C LEU A 311 -13.26 16.19 7.24
N THR A 312 -14.35 16.51 6.55
CA THR A 312 -15.04 15.61 5.63
C THR A 312 -14.51 15.66 4.21
N THR A 313 -13.73 16.67 3.81
CA THR A 313 -13.29 16.86 2.41
C THR A 313 -12.53 15.65 1.90
N GLY A 314 -11.53 15.18 2.65
CA GLY A 314 -10.78 13.98 2.29
C GLY A 314 -11.69 12.76 2.12
N VAL A 315 -12.67 12.57 3.00
CA VAL A 315 -13.64 11.46 2.88
C VAL A 315 -14.50 11.62 1.63
N GLN A 316 -15.02 12.82 1.36
CA GLN A 316 -15.92 13.09 0.24
C GLN A 316 -15.24 12.88 -1.11
N GLU A 317 -14.03 13.40 -1.30
CA GLU A 317 -13.29 13.25 -2.56
C GLU A 317 -12.95 11.78 -2.85
N ASN A 318 -12.52 11.04 -1.83
CA ASN A 318 -12.24 9.61 -1.96
C ASN A 318 -13.50 8.79 -2.27
N LEU A 319 -14.63 9.09 -1.62
CA LEU A 319 -15.91 8.42 -1.90
C LEU A 319 -16.40 8.73 -3.33
N ARG A 320 -16.25 9.98 -3.78
CA ARG A 320 -16.65 10.42 -5.12
C ARG A 320 -15.95 9.64 -6.22
N ILE A 321 -14.65 9.39 -6.07
CA ILE A 321 -13.85 8.64 -7.06
C ILE A 321 -14.18 7.14 -6.98
N MET A 322 -14.26 6.59 -5.75
CA MET A 322 -14.55 5.17 -5.55
C MET A 322 -15.92 4.78 -6.12
N PHE A 323 -16.98 5.51 -5.74
CA PHE A 323 -18.37 5.19 -6.09
C PHE A 323 -18.82 5.84 -7.40
N ASN A 324 -17.97 5.74 -8.43
CA ASN A 324 -18.37 6.03 -9.80
C ASN A 324 -19.42 5.02 -10.31
N PRO A 325 -20.14 5.31 -11.42
CA PRO A 325 -21.24 4.47 -11.90
C PRO A 325 -20.86 3.00 -12.13
N LEU A 326 -19.65 2.71 -12.60
CA LEU A 326 -19.20 1.34 -12.87
C LEU A 326 -18.90 0.56 -11.59
N THR A 327 -18.25 1.20 -10.62
CA THR A 327 -18.05 0.59 -9.29
C THR A 327 -19.40 0.31 -8.62
N VAL A 328 -20.35 1.25 -8.69
CA VAL A 328 -21.71 1.07 -8.13
C VAL A 328 -22.42 -0.10 -8.81
N LEU A 329 -22.38 -0.19 -10.13
CA LEU A 329 -22.97 -1.31 -10.88
C LEU A 329 -22.33 -2.65 -10.49
N MET A 330 -21.01 -2.70 -10.36
CA MET A 330 -20.27 -3.87 -9.90
C MET A 330 -20.70 -4.29 -8.48
N LEU A 331 -20.84 -3.34 -7.56
CA LEU A 331 -21.31 -3.61 -6.19
C LEU A 331 -22.77 -4.09 -6.15
N LEU A 332 -23.66 -3.53 -6.98
CA LEU A 332 -25.03 -4.02 -7.10
C LEU A 332 -25.06 -5.48 -7.58
N GLY A 333 -24.22 -5.84 -8.56
CA GLY A 333 -24.05 -7.23 -8.99
C GLY A 333 -23.56 -8.15 -7.87
N VAL A 334 -22.55 -7.71 -7.12
CA VAL A 334 -22.03 -8.44 -5.95
C VAL A 334 -23.11 -8.63 -4.88
N LEU A 335 -23.89 -7.58 -4.57
CA LEU A 335 -24.98 -7.65 -3.60
C LEU A 335 -26.12 -8.54 -4.06
N ALA A 336 -26.44 -8.55 -5.36
CA ALA A 336 -27.41 -9.48 -5.93
C ALA A 336 -26.96 -10.94 -5.76
N VAL A 337 -25.67 -11.24 -5.96
CA VAL A 337 -25.11 -12.57 -5.68
C VAL A 337 -25.21 -12.90 -4.18
N CYS A 338 -24.90 -11.96 -3.29
CA CYS A 338 -25.09 -12.15 -1.85
C CYS A 338 -26.55 -12.47 -1.50
N ALA A 339 -27.51 -11.76 -2.09
CA ALA A 339 -28.94 -12.01 -1.89
C ALA A 339 -29.36 -13.41 -2.38
N LEU A 340 -28.87 -13.83 -3.55
CA LEU A 340 -29.10 -15.20 -4.06
C LEU A 340 -28.52 -16.27 -3.13
N LEU A 341 -27.33 -16.05 -2.58
CA LEU A 341 -26.72 -16.95 -1.59
C LEU A 341 -27.56 -17.03 -0.32
N TRP A 342 -28.15 -15.92 0.13
CA TRP A 342 -29.07 -15.90 1.28
C TRP A 342 -30.36 -16.69 1.01
N LEU A 343 -30.95 -16.52 -0.18
CA LEU A 343 -32.14 -17.26 -0.59
C LEU A 343 -31.91 -18.78 -0.62
N ARG A 344 -30.70 -19.22 -0.98
CA ARG A 344 -30.33 -20.64 -1.01
C ARG A 344 -29.97 -21.20 0.36
N ALA A 345 -29.12 -20.50 1.11
CA ALA A 345 -28.58 -21.01 2.37
C ALA A 345 -29.60 -20.94 3.53
N GLY A 346 -30.52 -19.98 3.48
CA GLY A 346 -31.39 -19.65 4.61
C GLY A 346 -30.62 -19.15 5.85
N GLY A 347 -31.35 -18.75 6.89
CA GLY A 347 -30.79 -18.37 8.19
C GLY A 347 -30.93 -16.89 8.53
N ARG A 348 -30.26 -16.46 9.61
CA ARG A 348 -30.23 -15.07 10.06
C ARG A 348 -28.79 -14.53 10.03
N PRO A 349 -28.60 -13.22 9.78
CA PRO A 349 -27.29 -12.60 9.88
C PRO A 349 -26.69 -12.85 11.27
N ASP A 350 -25.44 -13.29 11.32
CA ASP A 350 -24.72 -13.41 12.60
C ASP A 350 -24.36 -12.00 13.10
N VAL A 351 -25.22 -11.43 13.94
CA VAL A 351 -25.10 -10.07 14.47
C VAL A 351 -23.77 -9.86 15.20
N LYS A 352 -23.20 -10.91 15.81
CA LYS A 352 -21.93 -10.81 16.56
C LYS A 352 -20.75 -10.46 15.66
N ARG A 353 -20.83 -10.74 14.35
CA ARG A 353 -19.77 -10.41 13.39
C ARG A 353 -19.83 -8.96 12.90
N LEU A 354 -20.99 -8.30 13.02
CA LEU A 354 -21.21 -6.98 12.41
C LEU A 354 -20.30 -5.90 13.02
N GLY A 355 -20.11 -5.91 14.34
CA GLY A 355 -19.28 -4.92 15.03
C GLY A 355 -17.83 -4.88 14.52
N PRO A 356 -17.08 -5.99 14.60
CA PRO A 356 -15.69 -6.03 14.13
C PRO A 356 -15.53 -5.70 12.64
N TYR A 357 -16.40 -6.21 11.77
CA TYR A 357 -16.34 -5.87 10.35
C TYR A 357 -16.72 -4.41 10.07
N LEU A 358 -17.67 -3.83 10.82
CA LEU A 358 -18.00 -2.41 10.71
C LEU A 358 -16.80 -1.54 11.11
N LEU A 359 -16.11 -1.88 12.21
CA LEU A 359 -14.87 -1.20 12.61
C LEU A 359 -13.80 -1.32 11.53
N CYS A 360 -13.63 -2.50 10.94
CA CYS A 360 -12.72 -2.71 9.82
C CYS A 360 -13.10 -1.87 8.59
N ALA A 361 -14.39 -1.78 8.28
CA ALA A 361 -14.92 -1.01 7.16
C ALA A 361 -14.73 0.50 7.34
N LEU A 362 -14.65 0.97 8.59
CA LEU A 362 -14.42 2.38 8.94
C LEU A 362 -12.93 2.75 9.03
N LEU A 363 -11.99 1.80 8.93
CA LEU A 363 -10.55 2.09 8.96
C LEU A 363 -10.11 3.12 7.91
N PRO A 364 -10.53 3.04 6.63
CA PRO A 364 -10.18 4.07 5.64
C PRO A 364 -10.70 5.45 6.01
N ILE A 365 -11.91 5.53 6.58
CA ILE A 365 -12.50 6.82 7.01
C ILE A 365 -11.69 7.42 8.15
N ALA A 366 -11.31 6.61 9.15
CA ALA A 366 -10.43 7.04 10.23
C ALA A 366 -9.06 7.50 9.70
N TRP A 367 -8.51 6.79 8.70
CA TRP A 367 -7.26 7.16 8.05
C TRP A 367 -7.36 8.51 7.33
N TYR A 368 -8.44 8.74 6.58
CA TYR A 368 -8.66 10.00 5.87
C TYR A 368 -8.84 11.19 6.81
N MET A 369 -9.52 11.00 7.93
CA MET A 369 -9.65 12.05 8.95
C MET A 369 -8.32 12.34 9.65
N ALA A 370 -7.47 11.33 9.85
CA ALA A 370 -6.16 11.50 10.45
C ALA A 370 -5.18 12.22 9.51
N LEU A 371 -5.20 11.89 8.21
CA LEU A 371 -4.30 12.45 7.19
C LEU A 371 -5.10 13.28 6.19
N LEU A 372 -5.76 14.33 6.68
CA LEU A 372 -6.77 15.09 5.94
C LEU A 372 -6.20 15.75 4.68
N ASN A 373 -5.17 16.59 4.79
CA ASN A 373 -4.50 17.22 3.65
C ASN A 373 -4.12 16.17 2.60
N HIS A 374 -3.43 15.12 3.03
CA HIS A 374 -2.99 14.06 2.12
C HIS A 374 -4.14 13.38 1.38
N SER A 375 -5.21 13.03 2.12
CA SER A 375 -6.33 12.28 1.55
C SER A 375 -7.19 13.15 0.63
N ALA A 376 -7.25 14.47 0.85
CA ALA A 376 -7.93 15.41 -0.03
C ALA A 376 -7.14 15.64 -1.33
N GLU A 377 -5.86 16.02 -1.20
CA GLU A 377 -4.99 16.33 -2.35
C GLU A 377 -4.78 15.12 -3.27
N HIS A 378 -4.61 13.95 -2.66
CA HIS A 378 -4.23 12.72 -3.37
C HIS A 378 -5.41 11.76 -3.53
N ALA A 379 -6.65 12.26 -3.53
CA ALA A 379 -7.86 11.45 -3.67
C ALA A 379 -7.83 10.53 -4.91
N PHE A 380 -7.16 10.96 -5.99
CA PHE A 380 -7.01 10.19 -7.23
C PHE A 380 -6.29 8.84 -7.07
N PHE A 381 -5.52 8.64 -5.99
CA PHE A 381 -5.01 7.32 -5.63
C PHE A 381 -5.37 6.82 -4.24
N THR A 382 -5.57 7.73 -3.28
CA THR A 382 -5.88 7.34 -1.90
C THR A 382 -7.22 6.63 -1.80
N TYR A 383 -8.14 6.82 -2.78
CA TYR A 383 -9.48 6.20 -2.77
C TYR A 383 -9.41 4.68 -2.70
N ARG A 384 -8.31 4.10 -3.20
CA ARG A 384 -8.01 2.67 -3.17
C ARG A 384 -8.05 2.08 -1.76
N ALA A 385 -7.83 2.88 -0.71
CA ALA A 385 -8.02 2.43 0.68
C ALA A 385 -9.45 1.95 0.97
N LEU A 386 -10.48 2.47 0.27
CA LEU A 386 -11.87 2.02 0.39
C LEU A 386 -12.09 0.57 -0.10
N CYS A 387 -11.10 -0.08 -0.72
CA CYS A 387 -11.16 -1.52 -0.98
C CYS A 387 -11.34 -2.32 0.33
N VAL A 388 -10.84 -1.80 1.46
CA VAL A 388 -11.07 -2.37 2.80
C VAL A 388 -12.54 -2.28 3.19
N THR A 389 -13.15 -1.12 3.00
CA THR A 389 -14.58 -0.90 3.26
C THR A 389 -15.42 -1.86 2.44
N ILE A 390 -15.12 -2.00 1.14
CA ILE A 390 -15.81 -2.91 0.23
C ILE A 390 -15.63 -4.36 0.67
N PHE A 391 -14.39 -4.81 0.93
CA PHE A 391 -14.13 -6.18 1.38
C PHE A 391 -14.90 -6.51 2.66
N ALA A 392 -14.82 -5.64 3.66
CA ALA A 392 -15.47 -5.85 4.95
C ALA A 392 -17.00 -5.82 4.83
N ALA A 393 -17.57 -4.89 4.06
CA ALA A 393 -19.00 -4.79 3.83
C ALA A 393 -19.57 -6.01 3.11
N VAL A 394 -18.91 -6.47 2.04
CA VAL A 394 -19.33 -7.68 1.32
C VAL A 394 -19.19 -8.92 2.22
N SER A 395 -18.14 -8.99 3.05
CA SER A 395 -17.97 -10.06 4.05
C SER A 395 -19.10 -10.08 5.08
N MET A 396 -19.62 -8.92 5.50
CA MET A 396 -20.81 -8.85 6.37
C MET A 396 -22.08 -9.31 5.67
N ALA A 397 -22.20 -9.08 4.35
CA ALA A 397 -23.38 -9.44 3.58
C ALA A 397 -23.45 -10.95 3.24
N ILE A 398 -22.33 -11.67 3.26
CA ILE A 398 -22.27 -13.10 2.93
C ILE A 398 -22.94 -13.98 4.01
N PRO A 399 -23.80 -14.96 3.68
CA PRO A 399 -24.42 -15.85 4.68
C PRO A 399 -23.41 -16.81 5.33
N THR A 400 -23.60 -17.11 6.61
CA THR A 400 -22.76 -18.03 7.43
C THR A 400 -23.26 -19.48 7.48
N GLY A 401 -24.30 -19.84 6.70
CA GLY A 401 -24.85 -21.21 6.70
C GLY A 401 -23.79 -22.28 6.39
N LYS A 402 -23.96 -23.48 6.95
CA LYS A 402 -23.07 -24.64 6.73
C LYS A 402 -22.73 -24.75 5.24
N ALA A 403 -21.44 -24.87 4.94
CA ALA A 403 -20.99 -25.14 3.58
C ALA A 403 -21.71 -26.41 3.10
N GLU A 404 -22.40 -26.31 1.97
CA GLU A 404 -22.80 -27.50 1.21
C GLU A 404 -21.51 -28.27 0.91
N THR A 405 -21.46 -29.51 1.39
CA THR A 405 -20.41 -30.48 1.12
C THR A 405 -20.36 -30.83 -0.36
#